data_AF-A0A851T716-F1
#
_entry.id   AF-A0A851T716-F1
#
_cell.length_a   1.000
_cell.length_b   1.000
_cell.length_c   1.000
_cell.angle_alpha   90.00
_cell.angle_beta   90.00
_cell.angle_gamma   90.00
#
_symmetry.space_group_name_H-M   'P 1'
#
loop_
_entity.id
_entity.type
_entity.pdbx_description
1 polymer ?
#
loop_
_entity_poly.entity_id
_entity_poly.type
_entity_poly.pdbx_seq_one_letter_code
_entity_poly.pdbx_strand_id
1 'polypeptide(L)'
;GGTLASVGDLAESNFLAEHADYLSSRTSGIWIGLYRNINGKLLWQDNTALDFVNWAEGQPSGDQLDYCVEMSTSSGYWSIISCSSRRGFICKRPKSNGSNSNCFVFFFFTDAEKDKSHGHTTIWILLTLVLIIVVGMAFMVYFLFKSNTLDYNNALTGTGEESDFLTDKERNEHSIV
;
A
#
# COMPACT_ATOMS: atom_id res chain seq x y z
N GLY A 1 -25.50 -3.23 -16.65
CA GLY A 1 -25.14 -1.83 -16.32
C GLY A 1 -25.34 -1.58 -14.83
N GLY A 2 -25.10 -0.35 -14.37
CA GLY A 2 -25.37 0.12 -13.00
C GLY A 2 -26.06 1.50 -13.03
N THR A 3 -26.42 2.02 -11.86
CA THR A 3 -27.12 3.30 -11.66
C THR A 3 -26.45 4.10 -10.54
N LEU A 4 -26.77 5.39 -10.37
CA LEU A 4 -26.23 6.15 -9.24
C LEU A 4 -26.62 5.51 -7.91
N ALA A 5 -25.69 5.54 -6.95
CA ALA A 5 -25.83 4.78 -5.72
C ALA A 5 -27.01 5.25 -4.86
N SER A 6 -27.90 4.31 -4.55
CA SER A 6 -28.80 4.41 -3.40
C SER A 6 -28.07 4.04 -2.11
N VAL A 7 -28.53 4.58 -0.99
CA VAL A 7 -28.01 4.26 0.35
C VAL A 7 -29.17 3.78 1.20
N GLY A 8 -29.18 2.48 1.49
CA GLY A 8 -30.29 1.82 2.20
C GLY A 8 -30.15 1.82 3.71
N ASP A 9 -28.92 1.93 4.24
CA ASP A 9 -28.67 1.85 5.67
C ASP A 9 -27.36 2.54 6.08
N LEU A 10 -27.13 2.60 7.40
CA LEU A 10 -25.94 3.19 7.99
C LEU A 10 -24.64 2.48 7.60
N ALA A 11 -24.68 1.15 7.41
CA ALA A 11 -23.48 0.39 7.05
C ALA A 11 -23.04 0.71 5.61
N GLU A 12 -23.98 0.80 4.68
CA GLU A 12 -23.75 1.26 3.32
C GLU A 12 -23.25 2.71 3.30
N SER A 13 -23.86 3.60 4.10
CA SER A 13 -23.42 4.99 4.23
C SER A 13 -21.97 5.10 4.71
N ASN A 14 -21.61 4.36 5.76
CA ASN A 14 -20.25 4.35 6.30
C ASN A 14 -19.24 3.78 5.29
N PHE A 15 -19.60 2.69 4.60
CA PHE A 15 -18.77 2.11 3.54
C PHE A 15 -18.48 3.14 2.44
N LEU A 16 -19.49 3.89 2.00
CA LEU A 16 -19.32 4.92 0.99
C LEU A 16 -18.46 6.09 1.50
N ALA A 17 -18.68 6.54 2.73
CA ALA A 17 -17.92 7.63 3.34
C ALA A 17 -16.42 7.29 3.47
N GLU A 18 -16.09 6.11 3.98
CA GLU A 18 -14.71 5.63 4.13
C GLU A 18 -13.97 5.61 2.78
N HIS A 19 -14.64 5.14 1.73
CA HIS A 19 -14.03 5.08 0.39
C HIS A 19 -13.99 6.45 -0.30
N ALA A 20 -14.94 7.33 0.00
CA ALA A 20 -14.98 8.68 -0.53
C ALA A 20 -13.92 9.59 0.10
N ASP A 21 -13.48 9.33 1.34
CA ASP A 21 -12.47 10.13 2.02
C ASP A 21 -11.12 10.12 1.30
N TYR A 22 -10.75 9.02 0.64
CA TYR A 22 -9.57 8.98 -0.24
C TYR A 22 -9.63 10.01 -1.40
N LEU A 23 -10.83 10.46 -1.75
CA LEU A 23 -11.06 11.46 -2.79
C LEU A 23 -11.23 12.88 -2.24
N SER A 24 -11.17 13.09 -0.92
CA SER A 24 -11.37 14.40 -0.27
C SER A 24 -10.38 15.46 -0.73
N SER A 25 -9.16 15.05 -1.08
CA SER A 25 -8.14 15.94 -1.68
C SER A 25 -8.46 16.42 -3.10
N ARG A 26 -9.40 15.77 -3.79
CA ARG A 26 -9.76 16.04 -5.20
C ARG A 26 -11.14 16.67 -5.35
N THR A 27 -12.08 16.29 -4.49
CA THR A 27 -13.46 16.79 -4.52
C THR A 27 -14.02 16.84 -3.11
N SER A 28 -14.78 17.90 -2.80
CA SER A 28 -15.46 18.05 -1.50
C SER A 28 -16.76 17.25 -1.40
N GLY A 29 -17.30 16.83 -2.55
CA GLY A 29 -18.58 16.13 -2.64
C GLY A 29 -18.70 15.27 -3.89
N ILE A 30 -19.58 14.28 -3.83
CA ILE A 30 -19.80 13.29 -4.88
C ILE A 30 -21.30 13.04 -5.02
N TRP A 31 -21.78 12.93 -6.26
CA TRP A 31 -23.18 12.62 -6.54
C TRP A 31 -23.57 11.21 -6.07
N ILE A 32 -24.72 11.15 -5.41
CA ILE A 32 -25.47 9.92 -5.12
C ILE A 32 -26.80 9.95 -5.88
N GLY A 33 -27.51 8.82 -5.92
CA GLY A 33 -28.69 8.66 -6.75
C GLY A 33 -29.97 9.31 -6.23
N LEU A 34 -29.90 10.13 -5.17
CA LEU A 34 -31.07 10.79 -4.57
C LEU A 34 -31.36 12.09 -5.31
N TYR A 35 -32.59 12.26 -5.75
CA TYR A 35 -33.04 13.45 -6.45
C TYR A 35 -34.47 13.83 -6.04
N ARG A 36 -34.83 15.10 -6.26
CA ARG A 36 -36.20 15.59 -6.08
C ARG A 36 -36.94 15.60 -7.43
N ASN A 37 -38.14 15.03 -7.47
CA ASN A 37 -38.98 15.07 -8.68
C ASN A 37 -39.83 16.35 -8.75
N ILE A 38 -40.53 16.54 -9.87
CA ILE A 38 -41.41 17.70 -10.11
C ILE A 38 -42.55 17.86 -9.09
N ASN A 39 -42.93 16.77 -8.42
CA ASN A 39 -43.96 16.76 -7.38
C ASN A 39 -43.38 17.02 -5.98
N GLY A 40 -42.09 17.32 -5.91
CA GLY A 40 -41.36 17.60 -4.68
C GLY A 40 -40.99 16.39 -3.82
N LYS A 41 -41.12 15.16 -4.36
CA LYS A 41 -40.75 13.93 -3.66
C LYS A 41 -39.26 13.62 -3.87
N LEU A 42 -38.59 13.22 -2.80
CA LEU A 42 -37.25 12.65 -2.82
C LEU A 42 -37.32 11.17 -3.22
N LEU A 43 -36.58 10.78 -4.25
CA LEU A 43 -36.58 9.43 -4.81
C LEU A 43 -35.17 9.00 -5.18
N TRP A 44 -34.88 7.71 -5.05
CA TRP A 44 -33.67 7.12 -5.61
C TRP A 44 -33.85 6.80 -7.10
N GLN A 45 -32.82 7.03 -7.91
CA GLN A 45 -32.83 6.69 -9.34
C GLN A 45 -32.99 5.18 -9.64
N ASP A 46 -32.66 4.32 -8.68
CA ASP A 46 -32.80 2.87 -8.79
C ASP A 46 -34.18 2.35 -8.32
N ASN A 47 -35.09 3.27 -7.95
CA ASN A 47 -36.42 3.00 -7.42
C ASN A 47 -36.43 2.21 -6.10
N THR A 48 -35.32 2.18 -5.35
CA THR A 48 -35.32 1.68 -3.98
C THR A 48 -36.11 2.62 -3.07
N ALA A 49 -36.63 2.09 -1.96
CA ALA A 49 -37.35 2.88 -0.96
C ALA A 49 -36.38 3.82 -0.22
N LEU A 50 -36.84 5.05 0.05
CA LEU A 50 -36.08 6.03 0.84
C LEU A 50 -36.36 5.83 2.34
N ASP A 51 -35.79 4.76 2.90
CA ASP A 51 -35.98 4.38 4.31
C ASP A 51 -34.86 4.89 5.22
N PHE A 52 -33.80 5.46 4.63
CA PHE A 52 -32.62 5.98 5.32
C PHE A 52 -32.19 7.32 4.73
N VAL A 53 -31.79 8.24 5.60
CA VAL A 53 -31.19 9.52 5.24
C VAL A 53 -30.00 9.85 6.14
N ASN A 54 -28.96 10.46 5.57
CA ASN A 54 -27.79 10.92 6.32
C ASN A 54 -27.51 12.41 6.06
N TRP A 55 -28.53 13.26 6.21
CA TRP A 55 -28.42 14.70 5.98
C TRP A 55 -27.38 15.36 6.90
N ALA A 56 -26.63 16.31 6.34
CA ALA A 56 -25.85 17.24 7.14
C ALA A 56 -26.76 18.12 8.00
N GLU A 57 -26.22 18.69 9.06
CA GLU A 57 -26.97 19.59 9.93
C GLU A 57 -27.59 20.75 9.12
N GLY A 58 -28.88 21.01 9.32
CA GLY A 58 -29.62 22.05 8.59
C GLY A 58 -30.00 21.70 7.15
N GLN A 59 -29.77 20.46 6.70
CA GLN A 59 -30.19 19.97 5.38
C GLN A 59 -31.45 19.09 5.47
N PRO A 60 -32.31 19.11 4.42
CA PRO A 60 -32.25 20.00 3.25
C PRO A 60 -32.59 21.46 3.59
N SER A 61 -31.79 22.41 3.11
CA SER A 61 -31.98 23.84 3.39
C SER A 61 -32.95 24.50 2.39
N GLY A 62 -34.26 24.49 2.72
CA GLY A 62 -35.29 25.28 2.05
C GLY A 62 -36.09 24.59 0.93
N ASP A 63 -37.05 25.32 0.37
CA ASP A 63 -38.01 24.86 -0.65
C ASP A 63 -37.47 24.91 -2.10
N GLN A 64 -36.15 24.76 -2.28
CA GLN A 64 -35.58 24.75 -3.63
C GLN A 64 -36.23 23.64 -4.45
N LEU A 65 -36.73 23.99 -5.63
CA LEU A 65 -37.50 23.05 -6.44
C LEU A 65 -36.59 22.08 -7.21
N ASP A 66 -35.42 22.56 -7.65
CA ASP A 66 -34.48 21.85 -8.52
C ASP A 66 -33.13 21.65 -7.84
N TYR A 67 -32.99 20.54 -7.11
CA TYR A 67 -31.72 20.15 -6.50
C TYR A 67 -31.45 18.65 -6.64
N CYS A 68 -30.15 18.34 -6.60
CA CYS A 68 -29.62 17.00 -6.54
C CYS A 68 -28.85 16.84 -5.23
N VAL A 69 -28.59 15.61 -4.82
CA VAL A 69 -27.98 15.33 -3.53
C VAL A 69 -26.54 14.88 -3.73
N GLU A 70 -25.63 15.56 -3.05
CA GLU A 70 -24.24 15.12 -2.94
C GLU A 70 -23.96 14.57 -1.54
N MET A 71 -23.02 13.63 -1.48
CA MET A 71 -22.39 13.18 -0.25
C MET A 71 -21.03 13.87 -0.11
N SER A 72 -20.79 14.48 1.04
CA SER A 72 -19.48 15.05 1.39
C SER A 72 -18.43 13.94 1.46
N THR A 73 -17.28 14.15 0.81
CA THR A 73 -16.19 13.18 0.81
C THR A 73 -15.50 13.05 2.15
N SER A 74 -15.42 14.13 2.92
CA SER A 74 -14.73 14.15 4.22
C SER A 74 -15.63 13.73 5.39
N SER A 75 -16.95 13.97 5.32
CA SER A 75 -17.86 13.71 6.43
C SER A 75 -18.87 12.58 6.17
N GLY A 76 -19.13 12.22 4.91
CA GLY A 76 -20.17 11.27 4.54
C GLY A 76 -21.61 11.78 4.66
N TYR A 77 -21.81 13.00 5.17
CA TYR A 77 -23.14 13.61 5.26
C TYR A 77 -23.62 14.15 3.91
N TRP A 78 -24.93 14.23 3.77
CA TRP A 78 -25.59 14.60 2.53
C TRP A 78 -26.04 16.05 2.55
N SER A 79 -25.93 16.73 1.41
CA SER A 79 -26.42 18.10 1.23
C SER A 79 -27.07 18.27 -0.12
N ILE A 80 -28.02 19.20 -0.21
CA ILE A 80 -28.61 19.57 -1.48
C ILE A 80 -27.72 20.59 -2.21
N ILE A 81 -27.59 20.44 -3.51
CA ILE A 81 -26.87 21.38 -4.37
C ILE A 81 -27.51 21.39 -5.77
N SER A 82 -27.32 22.48 -6.53
CA SER A 82 -27.81 22.58 -7.91
C SER A 82 -27.35 21.37 -8.75
N CYS A 83 -28.30 20.72 -9.45
CA CYS A 83 -28.02 19.60 -10.34
C CYS A 83 -27.05 19.94 -11.48
N SER A 84 -26.88 21.22 -11.82
CA SER A 84 -25.91 21.67 -12.82
C SER A 84 -24.45 21.64 -12.33
N SER A 85 -24.23 21.32 -11.05
CA SER A 85 -22.89 21.32 -10.44
C SER A 85 -22.04 20.18 -10.98
N ARG A 86 -20.75 20.46 -11.20
CA ARG A 86 -19.79 19.45 -11.63
C ARG A 86 -19.25 18.70 -10.41
N ARG A 87 -19.66 17.44 -10.24
CA ARG A 87 -19.14 16.52 -9.22
C ARG A 87 -18.77 15.18 -9.85
N GLY A 88 -17.91 14.43 -9.16
CA GLY A 88 -17.79 12.99 -9.38
C GLY A 88 -19.08 12.28 -8.98
N PHE A 89 -19.20 10.99 -9.25
CA PHE A 89 -20.40 10.22 -8.93
C PHE A 89 -20.05 8.79 -8.50
N ILE A 90 -20.88 8.18 -7.66
CA ILE A 90 -20.76 6.76 -7.28
C ILE A 90 -21.90 5.98 -7.92
N CYS A 91 -21.56 4.83 -8.52
CA CYS A 91 -22.52 3.90 -9.09
C CYS A 91 -22.71 2.66 -8.22
N LYS A 92 -23.94 2.15 -8.16
CA LYS A 92 -24.32 0.88 -7.56
C LYS A 92 -24.85 -0.06 -8.63
N ARG A 93 -24.54 -1.35 -8.51
CA ARG A 93 -25.07 -2.41 -9.37
C ARG A 93 -25.41 -3.63 -8.52
N PRO A 94 -26.43 -4.42 -8.89
CA PRO A 94 -26.69 -5.70 -8.24
C PRO A 94 -25.46 -6.59 -8.34
N LYS A 95 -25.16 -7.32 -7.25
CA LYS A 95 -24.23 -8.43 -7.32
C LYS A 95 -24.82 -9.45 -8.29
N SER A 96 -24.11 -9.74 -9.38
CA SER A 96 -24.52 -10.83 -10.26
C SER A 96 -24.39 -12.13 -9.47
N ASN A 97 -25.50 -12.68 -9.00
CA ASN A 97 -25.54 -14.08 -8.59
C ASN A 97 -25.32 -14.88 -9.87
N GLY A 98 -24.08 -15.28 -10.11
CA GLY A 98 -23.76 -16.05 -11.30
C GLY A 98 -24.66 -17.26 -11.37
N SER A 99 -25.55 -17.32 -12.37
CA SER A 99 -25.83 -18.58 -13.06
C SER A 99 -24.46 -19.10 -13.45
N ASN A 100 -23.91 -20.04 -12.67
CA ASN A 100 -22.59 -20.68 -12.83
C ASN A 100 -21.67 -19.88 -13.74
N SER A 101 -21.44 -18.63 -13.34
CA SER A 101 -20.56 -17.76 -14.08
C SER A 101 -19.21 -18.19 -13.59
N ASN A 102 -18.72 -19.26 -14.20
CA ASN A 102 -17.33 -19.38 -14.58
C ASN A 102 -16.99 -18.11 -15.38
N CYS A 103 -16.94 -16.95 -14.70
CA CYS A 103 -15.84 -16.04 -14.95
C CYS A 103 -14.65 -16.98 -14.82
N PHE A 104 -14.06 -17.29 -15.96
CA PHE A 104 -13.11 -18.36 -16.17
C PHE A 104 -11.91 -18.09 -15.24
N VAL A 105 -12.06 -18.49 -13.98
CA VAL A 105 -11.01 -18.70 -13.01
C VAL A 105 -10.30 -19.93 -13.54
N PHE A 106 -9.46 -19.73 -14.55
CA PHE A 106 -8.33 -20.60 -14.83
C PHE A 106 -7.17 -20.24 -13.88
N PHE A 107 -7.49 -20.06 -12.61
CA PHE A 107 -6.56 -20.21 -11.50
C PHE A 107 -7.32 -20.95 -10.39
N PHE A 108 -7.39 -22.26 -10.58
CA PHE A 108 -7.49 -23.29 -9.55
C PHE A 108 -8.06 -22.87 -8.18
N PHE A 109 -9.24 -23.44 -7.91
CA PHE A 109 -9.81 -23.79 -6.62
C PHE A 109 -10.23 -22.68 -5.64
N THR A 110 -11.53 -22.74 -5.34
CA THR A 110 -12.23 -22.14 -4.20
C THR A 110 -11.54 -22.43 -2.87
N ASP A 111 -11.39 -21.42 -2.02
CA ASP A 111 -12.24 -21.34 -0.83
C ASP A 111 -12.28 -19.92 -0.27
N ALA A 112 -13.49 -19.48 0.06
CA ALA A 112 -13.71 -18.30 0.88
C ALA A 112 -13.92 -18.79 2.31
N GLU A 113 -12.82 -19.06 3.01
CA GLU A 113 -12.83 -19.07 4.46
C GLU A 113 -12.08 -17.83 4.96
N LYS A 114 -12.87 -16.97 5.59
CA LYS A 114 -12.41 -15.84 6.37
C LYS A 114 -11.76 -16.40 7.63
N ASP A 115 -10.43 -16.50 7.62
CA ASP A 115 -9.69 -16.40 8.88
C ASP A 115 -8.40 -15.60 8.70
N LYS A 116 -8.32 -14.48 9.42
CA LYS A 116 -7.14 -13.63 9.49
C LYS A 116 -6.17 -14.26 10.50
N SER A 117 -5.60 -15.42 10.16
CA SER A 117 -4.51 -15.98 10.95
C SER A 117 -3.19 -15.44 10.43
N HIS A 118 -2.60 -14.49 11.17
CA HIS A 118 -1.22 -14.05 11.00
C HIS A 118 -0.25 -15.17 11.45
N GLY A 119 -0.18 -16.25 10.66
CA GLY A 119 0.74 -17.37 10.89
C GLY A 119 2.00 -17.35 10.03
N HIS A 120 2.12 -16.39 9.11
CA HIS A 120 3.22 -16.35 8.11
C HIS A 120 4.18 -15.18 8.32
N THR A 121 3.97 -14.27 9.27
CA THR A 121 4.90 -13.14 9.49
C THR A 121 6.04 -13.53 10.42
N THR A 122 5.78 -14.30 11.48
CA THR A 122 6.79 -14.64 12.50
C THR A 122 7.89 -15.55 11.96
N ILE A 123 7.56 -16.54 11.13
CA ILE A 123 8.55 -17.46 10.55
C ILE A 123 9.51 -16.70 9.62
N TRP A 124 8.98 -15.82 8.76
CA TRP A 124 9.81 -15.02 7.86
C TRP A 124 10.68 -14.02 8.62
N ILE A 125 10.16 -13.38 9.66
CA ILE A 125 10.96 -12.51 10.53
C ILE A 125 12.10 -13.30 11.18
N LEU A 126 11.83 -14.48 11.74
CA LEU A 126 12.88 -15.34 12.33
C LEU A 126 13.93 -15.76 11.29
N LEU A 127 13.51 -16.17 10.08
CA LEU A 127 14.43 -16.52 9.00
C LEU A 127 15.31 -15.35 8.57
N THR A 128 14.73 -14.14 8.48
CA THR A 128 15.49 -12.93 8.13
C THR A 128 16.50 -12.56 9.22
N LEU A 129 16.14 -12.67 10.50
CA LEU A 129 17.06 -12.40 11.61
C LEU A 129 18.22 -13.39 11.64
N VAL A 130 17.96 -14.68 11.44
CA VAL A 130 19.00 -15.71 11.38
C VAL A 130 19.97 -15.43 10.23
N LEU A 131 19.46 -15.06 9.05
CA LEU A 131 20.30 -14.73 7.89
C LEU A 131 21.22 -13.52 8.17
N ILE A 132 20.69 -12.46 8.78
CA ILE A 132 21.47 -11.27 9.12
C ILE A 132 22.59 -11.61 10.12
N ILE A 133 22.31 -12.44 11.12
CA ILE A 133 23.32 -12.88 12.10
C ILE A 133 24.42 -13.70 11.39
N VAL A 134 24.05 -14.63 10.50
CA VAL A 134 25.03 -15.46 9.77
C VAL A 134 25.94 -14.59 8.90
N VAL A 135 25.37 -13.64 8.15
CA VAL A 135 26.13 -12.71 7.32
C VAL A 135 27.02 -11.82 8.18
N GLY A 136 26.50 -11.31 9.30
CA GLY A 136 27.26 -10.50 10.25
C GLY A 136 28.43 -11.26 10.87
N MET A 137 28.22 -12.51 11.29
CA MET A 137 29.28 -13.37 11.82
C MET A 137 30.34 -13.69 10.77
N ALA A 138 29.93 -14.02 9.55
CA ALA A 138 30.86 -14.26 8.43
C ALA A 138 31.69 -13.02 8.11
N PHE A 139 31.06 -11.84 8.10
CA PHE A 139 31.74 -10.56 7.91
C PHE A 139 32.72 -10.31 9.05
N MET A 140 32.32 -10.43 10.32
CA MET A 140 33.21 -10.23 11.47
C MET A 140 34.40 -11.20 11.45
N VAL A 141 34.19 -12.48 11.15
CA VAL A 141 35.27 -13.47 11.00
C VAL A 141 36.19 -13.11 9.84
N TYR A 142 35.66 -12.66 8.71
CA TYR A 142 36.46 -12.17 7.59
C TYR A 142 37.35 -10.98 8.00
N PHE A 143 36.81 -10.03 8.78
CA PHE A 143 37.58 -8.90 9.30
C PHE A 143 38.64 -9.32 10.32
N LEU A 144 38.34 -10.28 11.21
CA LEU A 144 39.33 -10.83 12.14
C LEU A 144 40.43 -11.60 11.41
N PHE A 145 40.07 -12.40 10.42
CA PHE A 145 41.03 -13.11 9.58
C PHE A 145 41.89 -12.12 8.78
N LYS A 146 41.29 -11.07 8.23
CA LYS A 146 41.99 -9.99 7.53
C LYS A 146 42.92 -9.21 8.48
N SER A 147 42.49 -8.93 9.71
CA SER A 147 43.32 -8.28 10.73
C SER A 147 44.52 -9.15 11.09
N ASN A 148 44.31 -10.43 11.39
CA ASN A 148 45.39 -11.37 11.69
C ASN A 148 46.34 -11.57 10.50
N THR A 149 45.83 -11.53 9.26
CA THR A 149 46.67 -11.62 8.05
C THR A 149 47.47 -10.33 7.84
N LEU A 150 46.92 -9.17 8.21
CA LEU A 150 47.65 -7.89 8.19
C LEU A 150 48.76 -7.87 9.24
N ASP A 151 48.49 -8.38 10.44
CA ASP A 151 49.50 -8.53 11.50
C ASP A 151 50.56 -9.56 11.12
N TYR A 152 50.18 -10.66 10.46
CA TYR A 152 51.12 -11.63 9.89
C TYR A 152 52.01 -11.02 8.80
N ASN A 153 51.44 -10.26 7.88
CA ASN A 153 52.20 -9.60 6.80
C ASN A 153 53.11 -8.48 7.34
N ASN A 154 52.64 -7.71 8.34
CA ASN A 154 53.45 -6.68 9.02
C ASN A 154 54.57 -7.30 9.88
N ALA A 155 54.32 -8.45 10.51
CA ALA A 155 55.33 -9.21 11.26
C ALA A 155 56.40 -9.83 10.34
N LEU A 156 56.00 -10.29 9.15
CA LEU A 156 56.93 -10.84 8.14
C LEU A 156 57.83 -9.76 7.50
N THR A 157 57.36 -8.50 7.42
CA THR A 157 58.20 -7.36 6.99
C THR A 157 59.09 -6.79 8.10
N GLY A 158 58.89 -7.18 9.36
CA GLY A 158 59.66 -6.69 10.52
C GLY A 158 60.86 -7.55 10.92
N THR A 159 61.07 -8.71 10.28
CA THR A 159 62.15 -9.64 10.61
C THR A 159 62.76 -10.23 9.33
N GLY A 160 63.71 -9.53 8.71
CA GLY A 160 64.32 -9.99 7.46
C GLY A 160 65.41 -9.10 6.86
N GLU A 161 66.31 -8.54 7.67
CA GLU A 161 67.61 -8.02 7.19
C GLU A 161 68.73 -8.51 8.11
N GLU A 162 69.01 -9.81 8.13
CA GLU A 162 70.34 -10.29 8.47
C GLU A 162 70.57 -11.68 7.83
N SER A 163 71.70 -11.81 7.14
CA SER A 163 72.29 -13.02 6.54
C SER A 163 71.68 -13.59 5.24
N ASP A 164 72.16 -13.08 4.11
CA ASP A 164 72.73 -13.84 2.97
C ASP A 164 73.12 -12.79 1.92
N PHE A 165 74.35 -12.66 1.40
CA PHE A 165 75.15 -13.71 0.80
C PHE A 165 76.55 -13.10 0.57
N LEU A 166 77.53 -13.53 1.38
CA LEU A 166 78.92 -13.51 0.93
C LEU A 166 79.00 -14.55 -0.19
N THR A 167 78.99 -14.10 -1.45
CA THR A 167 79.70 -14.70 -2.60
C THR A 167 79.28 -14.00 -3.88
N ASP A 168 79.70 -12.74 -4.04
CA ASP A 168 80.11 -12.27 -5.36
C ASP A 168 81.64 -12.08 -5.29
N LYS A 169 82.34 -13.17 -5.62
CA LYS A 169 83.44 -13.10 -6.57
C LYS A 169 84.63 -12.22 -6.17
N GLU A 170 85.57 -12.85 -5.47
CA GLU A 170 86.99 -12.61 -5.74
C GLU A 170 87.22 -12.62 -7.27
N ARG A 171 87.70 -11.49 -7.79
CA ARG A 171 88.68 -11.35 -8.89
C ARG A 171 88.48 -10.00 -9.60
N ASN A 172 88.98 -8.96 -8.95
CA ASN A 172 89.74 -7.89 -9.61
C ASN A 172 90.91 -7.58 -8.67
N GLU A 173 91.88 -8.48 -8.68
CA GLU A 173 93.20 -8.29 -8.06
C GLU A 173 94.15 -7.73 -9.14
N HIS A 174 95.11 -6.90 -8.68
CA HIS A 174 96.34 -6.42 -9.35
C HIS A 174 96.31 -5.22 -10.32
N SER A 175 96.81 -4.08 -9.83
CA SER A 175 98.15 -3.61 -10.20
C SER A 175 98.66 -2.51 -9.26
N ILE A 176 99.78 -2.80 -8.60
CA ILE A 176 100.64 -1.86 -7.88
C ILE A 176 101.40 -1.01 -8.91
N VAL A 177 101.31 0.32 -8.81
CA VAL A 177 102.41 1.31 -8.65
C VAL A 177 101.85 2.50 -7.89
#